data_AF-A0A2W4W9T3-F1
#
_entry.id   AF-A0A2W4W9T3-F1
#
_cell.length_a   1.000
_cell.length_b   1.000
_cell.length_c   1.000
_cell.angle_alpha   90.00
_cell.angle_beta   90.00
_cell.angle_gamma   90.00
#
_symmetry.space_group_name_H-M   'P 1'
#
loop_
_entity.id
_entity.type
_entity.pdbx_description
1 polymer ?
#
loop_
_entity_poly.entity_id
_entity_poly.type
_entity_poly.pdbx_seq_one_letter_code
_entity_poly.pdbx_strand_id
1 'polypeptide(L)'
;MTLTINPKVYSELLVEATPKVIETEAEYERALAIVEKLVFKQDRTPEETAIYRLFTTLVEAYEAENYLMQAPLPHEVLLHILSSSGTQQSELVGVLGSDRTVSEIINGERAIDRTQAKILGELFKVSPSLFIPYESA
;
A
#
# COMPACT_ATOMS: atom_id res chain seq x y z
N MET A 1 28.39 1.68 -2.01
CA MET A 1 29.08 2.64 -2.89
C MET A 1 28.98 4.00 -2.22
N THR A 2 30.09 4.62 -1.83
CA THR A 2 30.09 5.99 -1.28
C THR A 2 29.80 6.94 -2.42
N LEU A 3 28.61 7.52 -2.44
CA LEU A 3 28.29 8.62 -3.36
C LEU A 3 29.26 9.76 -3.03
N THR A 4 30.16 10.10 -3.96
CA THR A 4 30.98 11.31 -3.85
C THR A 4 30.07 12.49 -4.14
N ILE A 5 29.41 12.97 -3.10
CA ILE A 5 28.48 14.11 -3.15
C ILE A 5 29.31 15.39 -3.22
N ASN A 6 29.05 16.24 -4.20
CA ASN A 6 29.56 17.61 -4.21
C ASN A 6 28.80 18.45 -3.16
N PRO A 7 29.46 18.92 -2.08
CA PRO A 7 28.77 19.62 -1.00
C PRO A 7 28.07 20.90 -1.43
N LYS A 8 28.62 21.60 -2.44
CA LYS A 8 28.06 22.86 -2.92
C LYS A 8 26.75 22.62 -3.68
N VAL A 9 26.78 21.71 -4.65
CA VAL A 9 25.58 21.33 -5.43
C VAL A 9 24.50 20.78 -4.50
N TYR A 10 24.87 19.92 -3.54
CA TYR A 10 23.92 19.39 -2.58
C TYR A 10 23.32 20.48 -1.69
N SER A 11 24.11 21.45 -1.23
CA SER A 11 23.61 22.57 -0.43
C SER A 11 22.60 23.44 -1.20
N GLU A 12 22.83 23.68 -2.49
CA GLU A 12 21.89 24.42 -3.35
C GLU A 12 20.55 23.68 -3.47
N LEU A 13 20.58 22.36 -3.68
CA LEU A 13 19.37 21.52 -3.72
C LEU A 13 18.64 21.50 -2.37
N LEU A 14 19.36 21.49 -1.24
CA LEU A 14 18.75 21.56 0.10
C LEU A 14 18.06 22.91 0.34
N VAL A 15 18.64 24.01 -0.16
CA VAL A 15 18.02 25.34 -0.05
C VAL A 15 16.77 25.44 -0.92
N GLU A 16 16.77 24.84 -2.11
CA GLU A 16 15.59 24.78 -2.98
C GLU A 16 14.48 23.90 -2.37
N ALA A 17 14.85 22.72 -1.85
CA ALA A 17 13.89 21.74 -1.35
C ALA A 17 13.43 22.01 0.10
N THR A 18 14.21 22.75 0.89
CA THR A 18 13.94 23.11 2.29
C THR A 18 13.46 21.93 3.16
N PRO A 19 14.24 20.84 3.28
CA PRO A 19 13.79 19.64 3.97
C PRO A 19 13.55 19.92 5.45
N LYS A 20 12.41 19.42 5.94
CA LYS A 20 12.07 19.37 7.35
C LYS A 20 11.18 18.16 7.62
N VAL A 21 11.01 17.81 8.89
CA VAL A 21 10.00 16.84 9.30
C VAL A 21 8.63 17.33 8.84
N ILE A 22 7.87 16.43 8.23
CA ILE A 22 6.54 16.71 7.70
C ILE A 22 5.56 16.62 8.86
N GLU A 23 4.84 17.71 9.13
CA GLU A 23 3.90 17.79 10.26
C GLU A 23 2.46 18.09 9.78
N THR A 24 2.30 18.45 8.50
CA THR A 24 1.02 18.85 7.91
C THR A 24 0.84 18.26 6.53
N GLU A 25 -0.42 18.10 6.11
CA GLU A 25 -0.75 17.60 4.78
C GLU A 25 -0.18 18.47 3.66
N ALA A 26 -0.19 19.80 3.83
CA ALA A 26 0.38 20.71 2.84
C ALA A 26 1.90 20.53 2.68
N GLU A 27 2.60 20.10 3.74
CA GLU A 27 4.03 19.77 3.68
C GLU A 27 4.27 18.42 3.04
N TYR A 28 3.39 17.46 3.32
CA TYR A 28 3.40 16.14 2.69
C TYR A 28 3.26 16.27 1.17
N GLU A 29 2.25 16.99 0.69
CA GLU A 29 2.02 17.22 -0.75
C GLU A 29 3.23 17.87 -1.44
N ARG A 30 3.89 18.83 -0.79
CA ARG A 30 5.11 19.44 -1.33
C ARG A 30 6.27 18.46 -1.38
N ALA A 31 6.46 17.67 -0.33
CA ALA A 31 7.49 16.65 -0.27
C ALA A 31 7.26 15.56 -1.34
N LEU A 32 6.01 15.13 -1.50
CA LEU A 32 5.58 14.15 -2.49
C LEU A 32 5.86 14.64 -3.92
N ALA A 33 5.51 15.88 -4.25
CA ALA A 33 5.80 16.47 -5.56
C ALA A 33 7.30 16.49 -5.89
N ILE A 34 8.17 16.71 -4.88
CA ILE A 34 9.63 16.63 -5.05
C ILE A 34 10.07 15.20 -5.34
N VAL A 35 9.55 14.23 -4.59
CA VAL A 35 9.82 12.80 -4.81
C VAL A 35 9.40 12.41 -6.22
N GLU A 36 8.16 12.70 -6.62
CA GLU A 36 7.62 12.38 -7.95
C GLU A 36 8.46 12.96 -9.08
N LYS A 37 8.83 14.25 -9.00
CA LYS A 37 9.71 14.90 -9.98
C LYS A 37 11.03 14.14 -10.14
N LEU A 38 11.58 13.63 -9.04
CA LEU A 38 12.84 12.88 -9.03
C LEU A 38 12.68 11.41 -9.40
N VAL A 39 11.50 10.79 -9.21
CA VAL A 39 11.21 9.42 -9.66
C VAL A 39 11.32 9.32 -11.18
N PHE A 40 10.72 10.27 -11.90
CA PHE A 40 10.64 10.23 -13.37
C PHE A 40 11.91 10.74 -14.07
N LYS A 41 12.90 11.21 -13.32
CA LYS A 41 14.15 11.72 -13.88
C LYS A 41 15.11 10.58 -14.23
N GLN A 42 15.42 10.42 -15.52
CA GLN A 42 16.27 9.33 -16.03
C GLN A 42 17.74 9.47 -15.63
N ASP A 43 18.29 10.69 -15.69
CA ASP A 43 19.71 10.98 -15.38
C ASP A 43 19.86 11.74 -14.06
N ARG A 44 19.62 11.08 -12.93
CA ARG A 44 19.82 11.69 -11.60
C ARG A 44 21.30 11.79 -11.25
N THR A 45 21.72 12.96 -10.76
CA THR A 45 23.05 13.08 -10.16
C THR A 45 23.11 12.37 -8.80
N PRO A 46 24.32 12.10 -8.27
CA PRO A 46 24.48 11.58 -6.90
C PRO A 46 23.79 12.47 -5.84
N GLU A 47 23.82 13.79 -6.01
CA GLU A 47 23.18 14.76 -5.12
C GLU A 47 21.65 14.70 -5.21
N GLU A 48 21.10 14.63 -6.43
CA GLU A 48 19.66 14.45 -6.65
C GLU A 48 19.16 13.11 -6.12
N THR A 49 19.99 12.07 -6.22
CA THR A 49 19.71 10.76 -5.61
C THR A 49 19.69 10.86 -4.08
N ALA A 50 20.58 11.66 -3.48
CA ALA A 50 20.58 11.90 -2.04
C ALA A 50 19.33 12.68 -1.58
N ILE A 51 18.91 13.71 -2.32
CA ILE A 51 17.67 14.46 -2.06
C ILE A 51 16.45 13.54 -2.21
N TYR A 52 16.38 12.77 -3.29
CA TYR A 52 15.31 11.80 -3.51
C TYR A 52 15.15 10.89 -2.30
N ARG A 53 16.25 10.25 -1.87
CA ARG A 53 16.23 9.36 -0.71
C ARG A 53 15.81 10.06 0.57
N LEU A 54 16.30 11.28 0.81
CA LEU A 54 15.92 12.08 1.98
C LEU A 54 14.41 12.33 2.01
N PHE A 55 13.84 12.82 0.91
CA PHE A 55 12.41 13.15 0.85
C PHE A 55 11.53 11.89 0.85
N THR A 56 11.95 10.80 0.21
CA THR A 56 11.24 9.51 0.31
C THR A 56 11.15 9.06 1.77
N THR A 57 12.25 9.13 2.53
CA THR A 57 12.21 8.76 3.96
C THR A 57 11.30 9.67 4.78
N LEU A 58 11.24 10.97 4.48
CA LEU A 58 10.33 11.89 5.18
C LEU A 58 8.86 11.59 4.88
N VAL A 59 8.53 11.32 3.60
CA VAL A 59 7.20 10.92 3.13
C VAL A 59 6.77 9.61 3.80
N GLU A 60 7.62 8.58 3.76
CA GLU A 60 7.36 7.29 4.40
C GLU A 60 7.11 7.42 5.91
N ALA A 61 7.86 8.28 6.60
CA ALA A 61 7.68 8.52 8.03
C ALA A 61 6.33 9.18 8.33
N TYR A 62 5.92 10.18 7.52
CA TYR A 62 4.61 10.81 7.68
C TYR A 62 3.47 9.84 7.35
N GLU A 63 3.59 9.06 6.28
CA GLU A 63 2.61 8.03 5.90
C GLU A 63 2.44 6.96 6.96
N ALA A 64 3.53 6.50 7.57
CA ALA A 64 3.45 5.50 8.64
C ALA A 64 2.60 5.97 9.85
N GLU A 65 2.60 7.28 10.14
CA GLU A 65 1.84 7.86 11.25
C GLU A 65 0.41 8.28 10.85
N ASN A 66 0.22 8.80 9.64
CA ASN A 66 -1.04 9.43 9.21
C ASN A 66 -1.85 8.56 8.24
N TYR A 67 -1.18 7.72 7.46
CA TYR A 67 -1.74 6.79 6.51
C TYR A 67 -1.37 5.36 6.94
N LEU A 68 -1.82 4.97 8.13
CA LEU A 68 -1.82 3.56 8.52
C LEU A 68 -2.45 2.78 7.37
N MET A 69 -1.67 1.98 6.65
CA MET A 69 -2.17 1.05 5.65
C MET A 69 -3.23 0.21 6.37
N GLN A 70 -4.50 0.56 6.20
CA GLN A 70 -5.58 -0.25 6.73
C GLN A 70 -5.41 -1.61 6.08
N ALA A 71 -5.24 -2.64 6.90
CA ALA A 71 -5.17 -3.99 6.37
C ALA A 71 -6.42 -4.18 5.49
N PRO A 72 -6.25 -4.64 4.24
CA PRO A 72 -7.37 -4.74 3.32
C PRO A 72 -8.46 -5.59 3.96
N LEU A 73 -9.70 -5.13 3.86
CA LEU A 73 -10.80 -5.85 4.47
C LEU A 73 -10.90 -7.23 3.80
N PRO A 74 -11.20 -8.31 4.54
CA PRO A 74 -11.26 -9.67 3.98
C PRO A 74 -12.10 -9.81 2.69
N HIS A 75 -13.16 -9.02 2.56
CA HIS A 75 -14.00 -9.00 1.36
C HIS A 75 -13.32 -8.31 0.16
N GLU A 76 -12.54 -7.26 0.38
CA GLU A 76 -11.75 -6.58 -0.66
C GLU A 76 -10.65 -7.51 -1.18
N VAL A 77 -10.01 -8.27 -0.28
CA VAL A 77 -9.03 -9.29 -0.66
C VAL A 77 -9.68 -10.37 -1.53
N LEU A 78 -10.87 -10.84 -1.14
CA LEU A 78 -11.62 -11.81 -1.94
C LEU A 78 -11.97 -11.25 -3.33
N LEU A 79 -12.47 -10.01 -3.41
CA LEU A 79 -12.78 -9.33 -4.67
C LEU A 79 -11.55 -9.20 -5.58
N HIS A 80 -10.40 -8.87 -5.01
CA HIS A 80 -9.15 -8.77 -5.74
C HIS A 80 -8.70 -10.13 -6.29
N ILE A 81 -8.83 -11.19 -5.49
CA ILE A 81 -8.51 -12.55 -5.92
C ILE A 81 -9.45 -13.00 -7.04
N LEU A 82 -10.77 -12.81 -6.91
CA LEU A 82 -11.73 -13.15 -7.96
C LEU A 82 -11.43 -12.42 -9.27
N SER A 83 -11.10 -11.14 -9.19
CA SER A 83 -10.77 -10.32 -10.36
C SER A 83 -9.47 -10.77 -11.04
N SER A 84 -8.47 -11.17 -10.28
CA SER A 84 -7.16 -11.61 -10.80
C SER A 84 -7.14 -13.07 -11.24
N SER A 85 -7.95 -13.94 -10.63
CA SER A 85 -8.08 -15.36 -10.98
C SER A 85 -9.07 -15.61 -12.11
N GLY A 86 -9.96 -14.65 -12.40
CA GLY A 86 -11.06 -14.80 -13.36
C GLY A 86 -12.20 -15.70 -12.87
N THR A 87 -12.24 -16.00 -11.56
CA THR A 87 -13.27 -16.84 -10.94
C THR A 87 -14.56 -16.05 -10.76
N GLN A 88 -15.71 -16.66 -11.11
CA GLN A 88 -17.01 -16.00 -10.97
C GLN A 88 -17.58 -16.19 -9.57
N GLN A 89 -18.37 -15.21 -9.10
CA GLN A 89 -19.06 -15.28 -7.80
C GLN A 89 -19.97 -16.52 -7.69
N SER A 90 -20.58 -16.94 -8.80
CA SER A 90 -21.42 -18.14 -8.86
C SER A 90 -20.66 -19.43 -8.49
N GLU A 91 -19.35 -19.48 -8.74
CA GLU A 91 -18.51 -20.62 -8.37
C GLU A 91 -18.28 -20.70 -6.86
N LEU A 92 -18.38 -19.57 -6.15
CA LEU A 92 -18.30 -19.52 -4.69
C LEU A 92 -19.58 -20.00 -4.01
N VAL A 93 -20.72 -20.07 -4.71
CA VAL A 93 -21.99 -20.50 -4.11
C VAL A 93 -21.88 -21.93 -3.58
N GLY A 94 -21.27 -22.84 -4.36
CA GLY A 94 -21.06 -24.23 -3.93
C GLY A 94 -20.11 -24.38 -2.74
N VAL A 95 -19.34 -23.33 -2.42
CA VAL A 95 -18.25 -23.35 -1.44
C VAL A 95 -18.63 -22.61 -0.16
N LEU A 96 -19.29 -21.45 -0.30
CA LEU A 96 -19.67 -20.55 0.78
C LEU A 96 -21.15 -20.67 1.19
N GLY A 97 -21.94 -21.44 0.44
CA GLY A 97 -23.30 -21.84 0.80
C GLY A 97 -24.35 -21.38 -0.19
N SER A 98 -24.89 -20.16 -0.01
CA SER A 98 -25.98 -19.64 -0.84
C SER A 98 -25.54 -18.40 -1.62
N ASP A 99 -26.19 -18.14 -2.75
CA ASP A 99 -25.95 -16.95 -3.59
C ASP A 99 -26.11 -15.65 -2.79
N ARG A 100 -27.08 -15.64 -1.87
CA ARG A 100 -27.28 -14.56 -0.91
C ARG A 100 -26.07 -14.39 -0.01
N THR A 101 -25.55 -15.47 0.58
CA THR A 101 -24.38 -15.42 1.47
C THR A 101 -23.14 -14.91 0.73
N VAL A 102 -22.93 -15.35 -0.51
CA VAL A 102 -21.80 -14.90 -1.34
C VAL A 102 -21.90 -13.41 -1.62
N SER A 103 -23.09 -12.93 -2.00
CA SER A 103 -23.32 -11.50 -2.26
C SER A 103 -23.10 -10.65 -1.01
N GLU A 104 -23.63 -11.08 0.15
CA GLU A 104 -23.43 -10.39 1.43
C GLU A 104 -21.95 -10.32 1.82
N ILE A 105 -21.17 -11.39 1.57
CA ILE A 105 -19.72 -11.41 1.83
C ILE A 105 -18.97 -10.46 0.90
N ILE A 106 -19.27 -10.51 -0.40
CA ILE A 106 -18.59 -9.70 -1.42
C ILE A 106 -18.86 -8.21 -1.23
N ASN A 107 -20.09 -7.85 -0.81
CA ASN A 107 -20.46 -6.47 -0.50
C ASN A 107 -19.97 -6.02 0.90
N GLY A 108 -19.30 -6.89 1.66
CA GLY A 108 -18.81 -6.58 3.00
C GLY A 108 -19.91 -6.49 4.08
N GLU A 109 -21.15 -6.85 3.77
CA GLU A 109 -22.28 -6.88 4.71
C GLU A 109 -22.17 -8.05 5.70
N ARG A 110 -21.41 -9.09 5.33
CA ARG A 110 -21.18 -10.28 6.15
C ARG A 110 -19.69 -10.61 6.22
N ALA A 111 -19.19 -10.80 7.43
CA ALA A 111 -17.82 -11.24 7.66
C ALA A 111 -17.62 -12.70 7.21
N ILE A 112 -16.42 -12.99 6.69
CA ILE A 112 -15.97 -14.34 6.38
C ILE A 112 -15.60 -15.04 7.69
N ASP A 113 -16.19 -16.20 7.95
CA ASP A 113 -15.84 -16.99 9.13
C ASP A 113 -14.55 -17.80 8.93
N ARG A 114 -13.97 -18.35 10.02
CA ARG A 114 -12.71 -19.11 9.96
C ARG A 114 -12.81 -20.38 9.11
N THR A 115 -13.99 -20.97 8.96
CA THR A 115 -14.20 -22.16 8.14
C THR A 115 -14.20 -21.77 6.67
N GLN A 116 -14.94 -20.74 6.30
CA GLN A 116 -14.98 -20.15 4.97
C GLN A 116 -13.59 -19.67 4.54
N ALA A 117 -12.85 -18.98 5.43
CA ALA A 117 -11.49 -18.53 5.18
C ALA A 117 -10.53 -19.68 4.83
N LYS A 118 -10.65 -20.83 5.51
CA LYS A 118 -9.86 -22.02 5.20
C LYS A 118 -10.18 -22.57 3.81
N ILE A 119 -11.46 -22.68 3.49
CA ILE A 119 -11.88 -23.22 2.19
C ILE A 119 -11.44 -22.28 1.05
N LEU A 120 -11.56 -20.96 1.24
CA LEU A 120 -11.06 -19.97 0.28
C LEU A 120 -9.54 -20.03 0.13
N GLY A 121 -8.81 -20.20 1.24
CA GLY A 121 -7.36 -20.39 1.22
C GLY A 121 -6.94 -21.63 0.43
N GLU A 122 -7.64 -22.75 0.60
CA GLU A 122 -7.40 -23.98 -0.18
C GLU A 122 -7.76 -23.81 -1.67
N LEU A 123 -8.89 -23.18 -1.96
CA LEU A 123 -9.38 -22.93 -3.32
C LEU A 123 -8.42 -22.05 -4.13
N PHE A 124 -7.98 -20.94 -3.54
CA PHE A 124 -7.11 -19.98 -4.20
C PHE A 124 -5.61 -20.23 -3.96
N LYS A 125 -5.26 -21.26 -3.18
CA LYS A 125 -3.88 -21.59 -2.78
C LYS A 125 -3.17 -20.42 -2.10
N VAL A 126 -3.90 -19.69 -1.25
CA VAL A 126 -3.39 -18.56 -0.45
C VAL A 126 -3.58 -18.84 1.04
N SER A 127 -2.91 -18.05 1.90
CA SER A 127 -3.10 -18.19 3.34
C SER A 127 -4.55 -17.86 3.75
N PRO A 128 -5.24 -18.71 4.53
CA PRO A 128 -6.55 -18.40 5.09
C PRO A 128 -6.58 -17.10 5.91
N SER A 129 -5.44 -16.69 6.47
CA SER A 129 -5.31 -15.45 7.24
C SER A 129 -5.66 -14.19 6.44
N LEU A 130 -5.58 -14.24 5.12
CA LEU A 130 -5.95 -13.12 4.24
C LEU A 130 -7.46 -12.81 4.27
N PHE A 131 -8.27 -13.79 4.67
CA PHE A 131 -9.73 -13.67 4.74
C PHE A 131 -10.24 -13.53 6.18
N ILE A 132 -9.35 -13.29 7.14
CA ILE A 132 -9.71 -13.13 8.56
C ILE A 132 -9.38 -11.68 8.93
N PRO A 133 -10.31 -10.94 9.58
CA PRO A 133 -10.01 -9.61 10.07
C PRO A 133 -8.80 -9.66 11.01
N TYR A 134 -7.88 -8.70 10.89
CA TYR A 134 -6.80 -8.55 11.87
C TYR A 134 -7.43 -8.23 13.22
N GLU A 135 -7.42 -9.18 14.15
CA GLU A 135 -7.64 -8.89 15.57
C GLU A 135 -6.46 -8.03 16.02
N SER A 136 -6.73 -6.75 16.29
CA SER A 136 -5.80 -5.89 17.02
C SER A 136 -5.54 -6.55 18.38
N ALA A 137 -4.33 -7.08 18.56
CA ALA A 137 -3.84 -7.47 19.88
C ALA A 137 -3.55 -6.23 20.73
#